data_AF-A0AAD6S0Z3-F1
#
_entry.id   AF-A0AAD6S0Z3-F1
#
_cell.length_a   1.000
_cell.length_b   1.000
_cell.length_c   1.000
_cell.angle_alpha   90.00
_cell.angle_beta   90.00
_cell.angle_gamma   90.00
#
_symmetry.space_group_name_H-M   'P 1'
#
loop_
_entity.id
_entity.type
_entity.pdbx_description
1 polymer ?
#
loop_
_entity_poly.entity_id
_entity_poly.type
_entity_poly.pdbx_seq_one_letter_code
_entity_poly.pdbx_strand_id
1 'polypeptide(L)'
;MWANSNGAVTLSQRQAPGEVMPTVAASPPRVATLSTTLSTSSGNAAFVYTIPVSNFTSIRPTRTPRQSLIFAFGTQNPGSSDTLTSTSTTSAGGAASTDTGGATDDIPLTPYQRMVVAHAILSVVGFALLLPLGALVARYLRTFSPSWFTVHWIAQFGISGPVIIVGIVLGFKASGNIGYKILDPHKVGKPGIVLLALYVAQCIFGAVIHWVKPKNATSRPLQNYLHAILGLTIIGLSMYQIRTGYSQEWPNFTGLGKVPSGVNILWMVWVVVLPVLYAIGLAFLPKQYRQENAARKG
;
A
#
# COMPACT_ATOMS: atom_id res chain seq x y z
N MET A 1 -0.04 1.01 29.10
CA MET A 1 -0.13 -0.42 28.73
C MET A 1 1.26 -0.99 28.74
N TRP A 2 1.43 -2.27 29.01
CA TRP A 2 2.74 -2.93 28.95
C TRP A 2 2.60 -4.40 28.57
N ALA A 3 3.67 -4.96 28.01
CA ALA A 3 3.81 -6.38 27.76
C ALA A 3 4.27 -7.10 29.03
N ASN A 4 3.61 -8.20 29.38
CA ASN A 4 4.01 -9.08 30.47
C ASN A 4 5.00 -10.14 29.97
N SER A 5 5.72 -10.79 30.88
CA SER A 5 6.69 -11.85 30.56
C SER A 5 6.06 -13.06 29.85
N ASN A 6 4.77 -13.28 30.03
CA ASN A 6 4.00 -14.33 29.36
C ASN A 6 3.46 -13.94 27.97
N GLY A 7 3.85 -12.76 27.44
CA GLY A 7 3.40 -12.26 26.15
C GLY A 7 2.00 -11.62 26.16
N ALA A 8 1.26 -11.63 27.27
CA ALA A 8 0.01 -10.90 27.38
C ALA A 8 0.25 -9.40 27.50
N VAL A 9 -0.74 -8.57 27.14
CA VAL A 9 -0.69 -7.11 27.31
C VAL A 9 -1.62 -6.70 28.44
N THR A 10 -1.14 -5.84 29.33
CA THR A 10 -1.96 -5.24 30.40
C THR A 10 -2.34 -3.81 30.04
N LEU A 11 -3.63 -3.49 30.22
CA LEU A 11 -4.18 -2.14 30.17
C LEU A 11 -4.57 -1.72 31.60
N SER A 12 -4.08 -0.56 32.04
CA SER A 12 -4.41 0.03 33.34
C SER A 12 -4.79 1.50 33.12
N GLN A 13 -5.95 1.91 33.63
CA GLN A 13 -6.41 3.29 33.61
C GLN A 13 -6.13 3.93 34.97
N ARG A 14 -5.52 5.12 34.95
CA ARG A 14 -5.16 5.87 36.15
C ARG A 14 -5.58 7.32 36.04
N GLN A 15 -5.83 7.95 37.17
CA GLN A 15 -6.23 9.36 37.25
C GLN A 15 -5.51 10.06 38.39
N ALA A 16 -5.25 11.35 38.21
CA ALA A 16 -4.72 12.24 39.24
C ALA A 16 -5.54 13.54 39.21
N PRO A 17 -5.87 14.14 40.38
CA PRO A 17 -6.54 15.43 40.44
C PRO A 17 -5.62 16.62 40.09
N GLY A 18 -4.32 16.39 39.86
CA GLY A 18 -3.33 17.43 39.54
C GLY A 18 -1.94 16.83 39.29
N GLU A 19 -0.88 17.55 39.64
CA GLU A 19 0.53 17.13 39.55
C GLU A 19 0.93 16.14 40.66
N VAL A 20 0.07 15.17 40.92
CA VAL A 20 0.29 14.11 41.91
C VAL A 20 0.31 12.75 41.21
N MET A 21 0.89 11.75 41.87
CA MET A 21 0.98 10.40 41.33
C MET A 21 -0.42 9.87 40.92
N PRO A 22 -0.62 9.45 39.67
CA PRO A 22 -1.89 8.87 39.23
C PRO A 22 -2.14 7.51 39.90
N THR A 23 -3.32 7.36 40.50
CA THR A 23 -3.76 6.09 41.11
C THR A 23 -4.68 5.33 40.16
N VAL A 24 -4.81 4.02 40.36
CA VAL A 24 -5.76 3.19 39.58
C VAL A 24 -7.16 3.75 39.73
N ALA A 25 -7.79 4.07 38.60
CA ALA A 25 -9.16 4.54 38.59
C ALA A 25 -10.09 3.32 38.70
N ALA A 26 -10.73 3.14 39.86
CA ALA A 26 -11.68 2.06 40.08
C ALA A 26 -12.93 2.19 39.18
N SER A 27 -13.36 3.43 38.94
CA SER A 27 -14.51 3.77 38.08
C SER A 27 -14.18 4.97 37.21
N PRO A 28 -13.37 4.80 36.14
CA PRO A 28 -13.01 5.90 35.26
C PRO A 28 -14.27 6.39 34.51
N PRO A 29 -14.43 7.70 34.26
CA PRO A 29 -15.55 8.26 33.50
C PRO A 29 -15.67 7.68 32.08
N ARG A 30 -14.59 7.11 31.54
CA ARG A 30 -14.55 6.41 30.25
C ARG A 30 -13.70 5.16 30.41
N VAL A 31 -14.28 3.99 30.14
CA VAL A 31 -13.58 2.72 30.29
C VAL A 31 -12.83 2.39 29.01
N ALA A 32 -11.52 2.21 29.11
CA ALA A 32 -10.68 1.78 28.01
C ALA A 32 -10.76 0.26 27.86
N THR A 33 -10.95 -0.23 26.64
CA THR A 33 -11.01 -1.67 26.34
C THR A 33 -9.77 -2.09 25.56
N LEU A 34 -9.06 -3.11 26.04
CA LEU A 34 -7.90 -3.69 25.37
C LEU A 34 -8.35 -4.53 24.16
N SER A 35 -7.75 -4.30 22.99
CA SER A 35 -7.86 -5.25 21.88
C SER A 35 -6.74 -6.28 21.99
N THR A 36 -7.07 -7.47 22.49
CA THR A 36 -6.13 -8.58 22.64
C THR A 36 -5.68 -9.14 21.29
N THR A 37 -6.56 -9.10 20.27
CA THR A 37 -6.29 -9.63 18.92
C THR A 37 -5.33 -8.74 18.12
N LEU A 38 -5.40 -7.42 18.31
CA LEU A 38 -4.57 -6.46 17.56
C LEU A 38 -3.34 -6.01 18.34
N SER A 39 -3.27 -6.28 19.65
CA SER A 39 -2.09 -5.98 20.44
C SER A 39 -1.06 -7.11 20.33
N THR A 40 0.18 -6.75 20.02
CA THR A 40 1.33 -7.67 19.96
C THR A 40 2.41 -7.20 20.93
N SER A 41 2.93 -8.12 21.73
CA SER A 41 4.03 -7.89 22.68
C SER A 41 5.39 -8.36 22.14
N SER A 42 5.39 -9.11 21.04
CA SER A 42 6.58 -9.70 20.42
C SER A 42 6.95 -8.99 19.11
N GLY A 43 8.24 -8.77 18.88
CA GLY A 43 8.76 -8.11 17.68
C GLY A 43 8.52 -6.59 17.72
N ASN A 44 7.92 -6.03 16.66
CA ASN A 44 7.40 -4.66 16.67
C ASN A 44 6.13 -4.63 17.53
N ALA A 45 6.28 -4.32 18.81
CA ALA A 45 5.16 -4.31 19.75
C ALA A 45 4.10 -3.27 19.35
N ALA A 46 2.85 -3.71 19.25
CA ALA A 46 1.69 -2.88 18.99
C ALA A 46 0.72 -2.97 20.18
N PHE A 47 0.25 -1.83 20.67
CA PHE A 47 -0.68 -1.76 21.80
C PHE A 47 -1.95 -1.06 21.35
N VAL A 48 -3.05 -1.82 21.28
CA VAL A 48 -4.32 -1.34 20.73
C VAL A 48 -5.39 -1.35 21.81
N TYR A 49 -6.04 -0.21 22.01
CA TYR A 49 -7.15 -0.04 22.93
C TYR A 49 -8.21 0.90 22.34
N THR A 50 -9.45 0.78 22.82
CA THR A 50 -10.54 1.71 22.50
C THR A 50 -10.95 2.47 23.74
N ILE A 51 -11.36 3.74 23.60
CA ILE A 51 -11.98 4.53 24.68
C ILE A 51 -13.23 5.18 24.12
N PRO A 52 -14.39 5.07 24.78
CA PRO A 52 -15.59 5.78 24.38
C PRO A 52 -15.32 7.29 24.28
N VAL A 53 -15.85 7.96 23.27
CA VAL A 53 -15.89 9.43 23.27
C VAL A 53 -16.94 9.89 24.28
N SER A 54 -16.67 10.99 24.98
CA SER A 54 -17.67 11.60 25.86
C SER A 54 -18.88 12.01 24.99
N ASN A 55 -20.11 11.75 25.46
CA ASN A 55 -21.31 12.31 24.86
C ASN A 55 -21.18 13.83 24.84
N PHE A 56 -20.79 14.41 23.71
CA PHE A 56 -20.89 15.84 23.55
C PHE A 56 -22.36 16.16 23.40
N THR A 57 -22.96 16.73 24.45
CA THR A 57 -24.26 17.41 24.40
C THR A 57 -24.12 18.74 23.61
N SER A 58 -23.50 18.69 22.43
CA SER A 58 -23.45 19.83 21.51
C SER A 58 -24.36 19.52 20.34
N ILE A 59 -25.50 20.19 20.34
CA ILE A 59 -26.61 20.11 19.38
C ILE A 59 -26.18 20.74 18.04
N ARG A 60 -25.09 20.25 17.42
CA ARG A 60 -24.72 20.59 16.06
C ARG A 60 -24.36 19.32 15.28
N PRO A 61 -25.26 18.83 14.40
CA PRO A 61 -25.11 17.56 13.68
C PRO A 61 -24.04 17.59 12.56
N THR A 62 -23.17 18.60 12.52
CA THR A 62 -22.23 18.82 11.40
C THR A 62 -20.76 18.74 11.77
N ARG A 63 -20.40 18.43 13.02
CA ARG A 63 -18.99 18.27 13.42
C ARG A 63 -18.77 16.94 14.13
N THR A 64 -17.94 16.10 13.51
CA THR A 64 -17.36 14.91 14.14
C THR A 64 -16.72 15.31 15.48
N PRO A 65 -17.09 14.69 16.62
CA PRO A 65 -16.50 15.01 17.91
C PRO A 65 -14.99 14.72 17.87
N ARG A 66 -14.18 15.75 18.10
CA ARG A 66 -12.71 15.62 18.19
C ARG A 66 -12.31 15.58 19.66
N GLN A 67 -11.52 14.58 20.04
CA GLN A 67 -10.88 14.52 21.35
C GLN A 67 -9.36 14.54 21.19
N SER A 68 -8.70 15.48 21.87
CA SER A 68 -7.25 15.48 21.97
C SER A 68 -6.82 14.38 22.94
N LEU A 69 -5.94 13.49 22.48
CA LEU A 69 -5.30 12.49 23.31
C LEU A 69 -3.84 12.88 23.52
N ILE A 70 -3.39 12.84 24.76
CA ILE A 70 -1.97 12.93 25.10
C ILE A 70 -1.55 11.51 25.45
N PHE A 71 -0.51 11.02 24.78
CA PHE A 71 0.08 9.72 25.09
C PHE A 71 1.54 9.88 25.49
N ALA A 72 1.99 9.00 26.38
CA ALA A 72 3.38 8.83 26.76
C ALA A 72 3.70 7.34 26.72
N PHE A 73 4.91 6.99 26.31
CA PHE A 73 5.39 5.61 26.31
C PHE A 73 6.74 5.54 27.04
N GLY A 74 7.01 4.38 27.64
CA GLY A 74 8.28 4.06 28.26
C GLY A 74 8.83 2.76 27.68
N THR A 75 10.15 2.64 27.66
CA THR A 75 10.86 1.45 27.16
C THR A 75 11.04 0.37 28.24
N GLN A 76 10.68 0.66 29.49
CA GLN A 76 10.77 -0.26 30.60
C GLN A 76 9.37 -0.69 31.04
N ASN A 77 9.18 -2.00 31.26
CA ASN A 77 7.97 -2.51 31.88
C ASN A 77 7.94 -1.98 33.33
N PRO A 78 6.86 -1.33 33.77
CA PRO A 78 6.71 -0.97 35.16
C PRO A 78 6.86 -2.19 36.08
N GLY A 79 7.91 -2.20 36.91
CA GLY A 79 8.28 -3.34 37.77
C GLY A 79 7.28 -3.69 38.88
N SER A 80 6.20 -2.92 39.02
CA SER A 80 5.08 -3.24 39.89
C SER A 80 3.79 -2.63 39.33
N SER A 81 2.62 -3.04 39.83
CA SER A 81 1.37 -2.34 39.51
C SER A 81 1.30 -0.93 40.11
N ASP A 82 2.32 -0.45 40.81
CA ASP A 82 2.52 0.95 41.17
C ASP A 82 3.88 1.41 40.65
N THR A 83 3.87 2.35 39.70
CA THR A 83 5.13 2.78 39.10
C THR A 83 5.26 4.27 38.94
N LEU A 84 6.20 4.78 39.74
CA LEU A 84 7.19 5.74 39.31
C LEU A 84 8.23 5.04 38.43
N THR A 85 8.40 5.52 37.21
CA THR A 85 9.72 5.62 36.59
C THR A 85 9.63 6.75 35.59
N SER A 86 10.27 7.87 35.92
CA SER A 86 10.43 9.00 35.02
C SER A 86 11.15 8.52 33.77
N THR A 87 10.39 8.25 32.72
CA THR A 87 10.93 7.92 31.40
C THR A 87 10.77 9.16 30.54
N SER A 88 11.88 9.58 29.94
CA SER A 88 12.00 10.71 29.01
C SER A 88 10.78 10.84 28.09
N THR A 89 9.94 11.84 28.38
CA THR A 89 8.71 12.16 27.66
C THR A 89 9.06 12.69 26.28
N THR A 90 8.94 11.86 25.24
CA THR A 90 8.81 12.35 23.87
C THR A 90 7.32 12.53 23.58
N SER A 91 6.82 13.73 23.86
CA SER A 91 5.44 14.12 23.57
C SER A 91 5.25 14.28 22.06
N ALA A 92 4.72 13.26 21.38
CA ALA A 92 4.28 13.37 19.99
C ALA A 92 2.76 13.62 19.98
N GLY A 93 2.34 14.85 19.63
CA GLY A 93 0.92 15.17 19.47
C GLY A 93 0.35 14.54 18.21
N GLY A 94 -0.39 13.44 18.34
CA GLY A 94 -1.13 12.80 17.24
C GLY A 94 -2.62 13.08 17.34
N ALA A 95 -3.22 13.69 16.31
CA ALA A 95 -4.66 13.91 16.25
C ALA A 95 -5.42 12.61 15.89
N ALA A 96 -6.05 11.98 16.87
CA ALA A 96 -6.96 10.85 16.64
C ALA A 96 -8.32 11.38 16.13
N SER A 97 -8.69 11.01 14.90
CA SER A 97 -10.02 11.29 14.33
C SER A 97 -10.92 10.08 14.55
N THR A 98 -12.08 10.27 15.17
CA THR A 98 -13.01 9.21 15.56
C THR A 98 -14.29 9.31 14.73
N ASP A 99 -14.63 8.28 13.95
CA ASP A 99 -15.95 8.11 13.34
C ASP A 99 -16.86 7.34 14.33
N THR A 100 -18.01 7.92 14.66
CA THR A 100 -19.04 7.33 15.53
C THR A 100 -19.90 6.35 14.73
N GLY A 101 -19.52 5.08 14.71
CA GLY A 101 -20.34 3.95 14.24
C GLY A 101 -20.41 2.87 15.33
N GLY A 102 -21.60 2.30 15.54
CA GLY A 102 -21.93 1.40 16.65
C GLY A 102 -20.97 0.22 16.81
N ALA A 103 -20.81 -0.23 18.05
CA ALA A 103 -19.98 -1.35 18.45
C ALA A 103 -20.37 -2.62 17.67
N THR A 104 -19.57 -2.92 16.66
CA THR A 104 -19.32 -4.27 16.16
C THR A 104 -17.87 -4.59 16.55
N ASP A 105 -17.50 -5.87 16.64
CA ASP A 105 -16.12 -6.30 16.97
C ASP A 105 -15.06 -5.78 15.98
N ASP A 106 -15.48 -5.10 14.90
CA ASP A 106 -14.65 -4.41 13.94
C ASP A 106 -14.39 -2.96 14.38
N ILE A 107 -13.23 -2.73 14.98
CA ILE A 107 -12.73 -1.37 15.20
C ILE A 107 -12.60 -0.67 13.83
N PRO A 108 -13.30 0.45 13.59
CA PRO A 108 -13.28 1.12 12.30
C PRO A 108 -11.86 1.63 11.99
N LEU A 109 -11.41 1.39 10.75
CA LEU A 109 -10.12 1.89 10.26
C LEU A 109 -10.03 3.41 10.42
N THR A 110 -8.91 3.88 10.99
CA THR A 110 -8.60 5.32 11.08
C THR A 110 -8.48 5.94 9.67
N PRO A 111 -8.66 7.27 9.51
CA PRO A 111 -8.50 7.91 8.20
C PRO A 111 -7.14 7.65 7.53
N TYR A 112 -6.08 7.56 8.35
CA TYR A 112 -4.75 7.20 7.90
C TYR A 112 -4.69 5.76 7.37
N GLN A 113 -5.22 4.78 8.12
CA GLN A 113 -5.29 3.38 7.67
C GLN A 113 -6.14 3.24 6.40
N ARG A 114 -7.29 3.92 6.31
CA ARG A 114 -8.11 3.93 5.08
C ARG A 114 -7.33 4.42 3.86
N MET A 115 -6.48 5.44 4.04
CA MET A 115 -5.60 5.94 2.97
C MET A 115 -4.53 4.93 2.56
N VAL A 116 -3.88 4.24 3.53
CA VAL A 116 -2.91 3.17 3.23
C VAL A 116 -3.57 2.00 2.50
N VAL A 117 -4.77 1.61 2.93
CA VAL A 117 -5.58 0.56 2.27
C VAL A 117 -5.92 0.98 0.84
N ALA A 118 -6.38 2.21 0.63
CA ALA A 118 -6.71 2.72 -0.69
C ALA A 118 -5.48 2.77 -1.62
N HIS A 119 -4.31 3.20 -1.10
CA HIS A 119 -3.04 3.11 -1.82
C HIS A 119 -2.75 1.67 -2.26
N ALA A 120 -2.81 0.71 -1.33
CA ALA A 120 -2.53 -0.70 -1.61
C ALA A 120 -3.46 -1.29 -2.68
N ILE A 121 -4.78 -1.03 -2.57
CA ILE A 121 -5.77 -1.50 -3.56
C ILE A 121 -5.47 -0.91 -4.94
N LEU A 122 -5.33 0.41 -5.04
CA LEU A 122 -5.08 1.07 -6.33
C LEU A 122 -3.74 0.64 -6.95
N SER A 123 -2.70 0.42 -6.13
CA SER A 123 -1.42 -0.09 -6.59
C SER A 123 -1.54 -1.53 -7.11
N VAL A 124 -2.27 -2.43 -6.44
CA VAL A 124 -2.51 -3.80 -6.94
C VAL A 124 -3.33 -3.77 -8.23
N VAL A 125 -4.42 -3.00 -8.28
CA VAL A 125 -5.27 -2.88 -9.48
C VAL A 125 -4.46 -2.31 -10.65
N GLY A 126 -3.72 -1.24 -10.44
CA GLY A 126 -2.89 -0.64 -11.49
C GLY A 126 -1.79 -1.59 -11.97
N PHE A 127 -0.92 -2.03 -11.05
CA PHE A 127 0.33 -2.69 -11.41
C PHE A 127 0.27 -4.20 -11.57
N ALA A 128 -0.59 -4.90 -10.82
CA ALA A 128 -0.71 -6.36 -10.92
C ALA A 128 -1.86 -6.82 -11.81
N LEU A 129 -2.89 -5.98 -12.01
CA LEU A 129 -4.03 -6.34 -12.86
C LEU A 129 -4.00 -5.61 -14.21
N LEU A 130 -4.11 -4.29 -14.23
CA LEU A 130 -4.30 -3.53 -15.47
C LEU A 130 -3.05 -3.57 -16.37
N LEU A 131 -1.85 -3.32 -15.83
CA LEU A 131 -0.63 -3.35 -16.65
C LEU A 131 -0.35 -4.71 -17.32
N PRO A 132 -0.42 -5.85 -16.60
CA PRO A 132 -0.19 -7.15 -17.21
C PRO A 132 -1.30 -7.53 -18.21
N LEU A 133 -2.56 -7.22 -17.91
CA LEU A 133 -3.65 -7.46 -18.85
C LEU A 133 -3.48 -6.62 -20.13
N GLY A 134 -3.13 -5.34 -20.02
CA GLY A 134 -2.84 -4.48 -21.17
C GLY A 134 -1.68 -5.02 -22.03
N ALA A 135 -0.66 -5.60 -21.39
CA ALA A 135 0.45 -6.25 -22.09
C ALA A 135 0.04 -7.57 -22.77
N LEU A 136 -0.75 -8.41 -22.11
CA LEU A 136 -1.30 -9.65 -22.70
C LEU A 136 -2.20 -9.33 -23.89
N VAL A 137 -3.17 -8.42 -23.72
CA VAL A 137 -4.07 -8.01 -24.80
C VAL A 137 -3.29 -7.56 -26.03
N ALA A 138 -2.23 -6.77 -25.86
CA ALA A 138 -1.36 -6.36 -26.95
C ALA A 138 -0.55 -7.50 -27.57
N ARG A 139 -0.15 -8.49 -26.77
CA ARG A 139 0.58 -9.68 -27.24
C ARG A 139 -0.29 -10.50 -28.19
N TYR A 140 -1.54 -10.75 -27.83
CA TYR A 140 -2.49 -11.52 -28.64
C TYR A 140 -3.01 -10.68 -29.82
N LEU A 141 -3.59 -9.50 -29.56
CA LEU A 141 -4.23 -8.70 -30.61
C LEU A 141 -3.27 -8.27 -31.72
N ARG A 142 -1.98 -8.09 -31.45
CA ARG A 142 -1.02 -7.69 -32.49
C ARG A 142 -0.96 -8.68 -33.67
N THR A 143 -1.35 -9.94 -33.46
CA THR A 143 -1.42 -10.95 -34.54
C THR A 143 -2.79 -10.99 -35.24
N PHE A 144 -3.85 -10.59 -34.55
CA PHE A 144 -5.24 -10.88 -34.95
C PHE A 144 -6.09 -9.63 -35.24
N SER A 145 -5.66 -8.44 -34.84
CA SER A 145 -6.43 -7.20 -35.03
C SER A 145 -5.52 -5.99 -35.29
N PRO A 146 -5.85 -5.11 -36.25
CA PRO A 146 -5.14 -3.85 -36.44
C PRO A 146 -5.34 -2.86 -35.29
N SER A 147 -6.41 -3.01 -34.50
CA SER A 147 -6.71 -2.12 -33.36
C SER A 147 -5.85 -2.38 -32.12
N TRP A 148 -4.93 -3.34 -32.18
CA TRP A 148 -4.11 -3.77 -31.04
C TRP A 148 -3.39 -2.61 -30.35
N PHE A 149 -2.88 -1.65 -31.14
CA PHE A 149 -2.13 -0.52 -30.58
C PHE A 149 -3.07 0.42 -29.82
N THR A 150 -4.22 0.74 -30.42
CA THR A 150 -5.26 1.58 -29.80
C THR A 150 -5.71 0.98 -28.47
N VAL A 151 -6.04 -0.31 -28.46
CA VAL A 151 -6.45 -1.00 -27.23
C VAL A 151 -5.31 -1.01 -26.20
N HIS A 152 -4.07 -1.25 -26.63
CA HIS A 152 -2.92 -1.29 -25.73
C HIS A 152 -2.64 0.06 -25.05
N TRP A 153 -2.51 1.15 -25.81
CA TRP A 153 -2.17 2.44 -25.22
C TRP A 153 -3.30 2.98 -24.35
N ILE A 154 -4.57 2.73 -24.71
CA ILE A 154 -5.72 3.09 -23.86
C ILE A 154 -5.67 2.29 -22.55
N ALA A 155 -5.44 0.98 -22.60
CA ALA A 155 -5.34 0.16 -21.39
C ALA A 155 -4.19 0.62 -20.49
N GLN A 156 -2.98 0.84 -21.05
CA GLN A 156 -1.81 1.24 -20.26
C GLN A 156 -1.91 2.69 -19.79
N PHE A 157 -1.99 3.64 -20.71
CA PHE A 157 -1.92 5.06 -20.35
C PHE A 157 -3.29 5.63 -19.95
N GLY A 158 -4.34 5.36 -20.73
CA GLY A 158 -5.67 5.95 -20.53
C GLY A 158 -6.39 5.44 -19.28
N ILE A 159 -6.26 4.14 -18.97
CA ILE A 159 -6.96 3.50 -17.83
C ILE A 159 -5.99 3.26 -16.68
N SER A 160 -4.87 2.57 -16.90
CA SER A 160 -3.94 2.24 -15.80
C SER A 160 -3.24 3.49 -15.25
N GLY A 161 -2.89 4.45 -16.11
CA GLY A 161 -2.22 5.70 -15.72
C GLY A 161 -2.93 6.44 -14.59
N PRO A 162 -4.20 6.84 -14.74
CA PRO A 162 -4.96 7.50 -13.66
C PRO A 162 -5.00 6.69 -12.36
N VAL A 163 -5.27 5.38 -12.43
CA VAL A 163 -5.33 4.49 -11.25
C VAL A 163 -3.99 4.47 -10.51
N ILE A 164 -2.90 4.30 -11.25
CA ILE A 164 -1.53 4.28 -10.71
C ILE A 164 -1.18 5.63 -10.06
N ILE A 165 -1.49 6.75 -10.73
CA ILE A 165 -1.21 8.09 -10.21
C ILE A 165 -1.95 8.32 -8.88
N VAL A 166 -3.25 8.01 -8.82
CA VAL A 166 -4.02 8.17 -7.58
C VAL A 166 -3.44 7.29 -6.47
N GLY A 167 -3.14 6.01 -6.78
CA GLY A 167 -2.50 5.11 -5.83
C GLY A 167 -1.21 5.69 -5.26
N ILE A 168 -0.31 6.18 -6.12
CA ILE A 168 0.97 6.75 -5.69
C ILE A 168 0.80 8.03 -4.86
N VAL A 169 -0.11 8.92 -5.25
CA VAL A 169 -0.40 10.15 -4.49
C VAL A 169 -0.86 9.80 -3.06
N LEU A 170 -1.71 8.78 -2.90
CA LEU A 170 -2.11 8.31 -1.57
C LEU A 170 -0.93 7.70 -0.78
N GLY A 171 -0.03 6.97 -1.45
CA GLY A 171 1.19 6.43 -0.82
C GLY A 171 2.14 7.52 -0.31
N PHE A 172 2.32 8.60 -1.08
CA PHE A 172 3.11 9.76 -0.63
C PHE A 172 2.44 10.48 0.54
N LYS A 173 1.12 10.72 0.48
CA LYS A 173 0.38 11.34 1.59
C LYS A 173 0.46 10.49 2.86
N ALA A 174 0.36 9.17 2.73
CA ALA A 174 0.53 8.24 3.84
C ALA A 174 1.93 8.32 4.43
N SER A 175 2.97 8.40 3.60
CA SER A 175 4.36 8.46 4.06
C SER A 175 4.72 9.80 4.74
N GLY A 176 4.17 10.91 4.25
CA GLY A 176 4.43 12.25 4.79
C GLY A 176 3.86 12.48 6.19
N ASN A 177 2.75 11.82 6.54
CA ASN A 177 2.10 11.95 7.85
C ASN A 177 2.89 11.31 9.01
N ILE A 178 3.92 10.50 8.70
CA ILE A 178 4.66 9.70 9.69
C ILE A 178 6.05 10.30 9.97
N GLY A 179 6.38 11.48 9.42
CA GLY A 179 7.71 12.08 9.58
C GLY A 179 8.85 11.25 8.97
N TYR A 180 8.53 10.24 8.15
CA TYR A 180 9.53 9.40 7.51
C TYR A 180 10.31 10.24 6.49
N LYS A 181 11.59 10.47 6.76
CA LYS A 181 12.51 11.09 5.82
C LYS A 181 12.62 10.20 4.58
N ILE A 182 12.02 10.66 3.49
CA ILE A 182 12.00 10.05 2.15
C ILE A 182 13.41 9.97 1.51
N LEU A 183 14.45 10.40 2.25
CA LEU A 183 15.82 10.60 1.78
C LEU A 183 16.84 9.63 2.40
N ASP A 184 16.43 8.67 3.22
CA ASP A 184 17.37 7.66 3.74
C ASP A 184 17.79 6.68 2.63
N PRO A 185 19.09 6.53 2.33
CA PRO A 185 19.57 5.65 1.27
C PRO A 185 19.21 4.18 1.43
N HIS A 186 18.94 3.71 2.66
CA HIS A 186 18.71 2.30 3.00
C HIS A 186 17.24 1.91 3.21
N LYS A 187 16.27 2.83 3.03
CA LYS A 187 14.85 2.52 3.25
C LYS A 187 14.15 1.97 2.00
N VAL A 188 13.33 0.94 2.22
CA VAL A 188 12.52 0.14 1.28
C VAL A 188 11.48 0.96 0.47
N GLY A 189 11.39 2.28 0.66
CA GLY A 189 10.47 3.18 -0.06
C GLY A 189 10.94 3.67 -1.44
N LYS A 190 12.23 3.61 -1.77
CA LYS A 190 12.77 4.03 -3.09
C LYS A 190 12.27 3.26 -4.33
N PRO A 191 12.07 1.93 -4.30
CA PRO A 191 11.73 1.18 -5.51
C PRO A 191 10.39 1.59 -6.12
N GLY A 192 9.43 2.11 -5.35
CA GLY A 192 8.16 2.64 -5.89
C GLY A 192 8.34 3.86 -6.80
N ILE A 193 9.24 4.78 -6.44
CA ILE A 193 9.54 5.98 -7.25
C ILE A 193 10.28 5.59 -8.53
N VAL A 194 11.25 4.68 -8.41
CA VAL A 194 11.96 4.12 -9.57
C VAL A 194 10.97 3.43 -10.52
N LEU A 195 10.04 2.64 -9.99
CA LEU A 195 9.01 1.97 -10.78
C LEU A 195 8.09 2.95 -11.50
N LEU A 196 7.71 4.06 -10.86
CA LEU A 196 6.95 5.14 -11.51
C LEU A 196 7.75 5.77 -12.66
N ALA A 197 9.03 6.10 -12.42
CA ALA A 197 9.89 6.69 -13.45
C ALA A 197 10.03 5.74 -14.65
N LEU A 198 10.25 4.45 -14.40
CA LEU A 198 10.29 3.42 -15.45
C LEU A 198 8.96 3.30 -16.20
N TYR A 199 7.83 3.33 -15.50
CA TYR A 199 6.50 3.30 -16.11
C TYR A 199 6.25 4.50 -17.05
N VAL A 200 6.57 5.72 -16.59
CA VAL A 200 6.44 6.94 -17.41
C VAL A 200 7.37 6.86 -18.62
N ALA A 201 8.63 6.47 -18.41
CA ALA A 201 9.60 6.30 -19.49
C ALA A 201 9.12 5.27 -20.52
N GLN A 202 8.52 4.15 -20.08
CA GLN A 202 7.96 3.12 -20.94
C GLN A 202 6.78 3.63 -21.78
N CYS A 203 5.89 4.43 -21.20
CA CYS A 203 4.77 5.06 -21.92
C CYS A 203 5.27 6.04 -22.99
N ILE A 204 6.23 6.90 -22.64
CA ILE A 204 6.85 7.85 -23.58
C ILE A 204 7.58 7.08 -24.69
N PHE A 205 8.34 6.04 -24.33
CA PHE A 205 9.07 5.23 -25.30
C PHE A 205 8.12 4.52 -26.27
N GLY A 206 7.01 3.96 -25.78
CA GLY A 206 5.97 3.36 -26.61
C GLY A 206 5.33 4.36 -27.58
N ALA A 207 5.01 5.56 -27.09
CA ALA A 207 4.51 6.67 -27.90
C ALA A 207 5.49 7.04 -29.03
N VAL A 208 6.77 7.23 -28.69
CA VAL A 208 7.83 7.56 -29.67
C VAL A 208 7.96 6.48 -30.73
N ILE A 209 7.99 5.19 -30.35
CA ILE A 209 8.10 4.07 -31.31
C ILE A 209 6.95 4.08 -32.34
N HIS A 210 5.76 4.47 -31.90
CA HIS A 210 4.56 4.41 -32.73
C HIS A 210 4.31 5.64 -33.59
N TRP A 211 4.67 6.83 -33.09
CA TRP A 211 4.47 8.09 -33.80
C TRP A 211 5.71 8.54 -34.57
N VAL A 212 6.91 8.10 -34.18
CA VAL A 212 8.18 8.41 -34.85
C VAL A 212 8.73 7.13 -35.47
N LYS A 213 8.22 6.77 -36.65
CA LYS A 213 8.61 5.55 -37.36
C LYS A 213 9.88 5.76 -38.21
N PRO A 214 10.85 4.84 -38.18
CA PRO A 214 11.99 4.89 -39.09
C PRO A 214 11.54 4.66 -40.53
N LYS A 215 11.90 5.59 -41.43
CA LYS A 215 11.40 5.63 -42.82
C LYS A 215 11.90 4.48 -43.71
N ASN A 216 13.06 3.88 -43.38
CA ASN A 216 13.76 2.90 -44.23
C ASN A 216 14.12 1.58 -43.51
N ALA A 217 13.30 1.13 -42.56
CA ALA A 217 13.63 -0.06 -41.78
C ALA A 217 13.45 -1.37 -42.59
N THR A 218 14.56 -2.06 -42.89
CA THR A 218 14.58 -3.36 -43.59
C THR A 218 14.20 -4.54 -42.69
N SER A 219 14.26 -4.35 -41.38
CA SER A 219 13.94 -5.35 -40.36
C SER A 219 13.12 -4.72 -39.23
N ARG A 220 12.70 -5.53 -38.25
CA ARG A 220 11.98 -5.01 -37.08
C ARG A 220 12.94 -4.15 -36.24
N PRO A 221 12.66 -2.85 -36.04
CA PRO A 221 13.57 -1.98 -35.31
C PRO A 221 13.81 -2.45 -33.87
N LEU A 222 15.06 -2.40 -33.40
CA LEU A 222 15.50 -2.86 -32.08
C LEU A 222 14.66 -2.28 -30.92
N GLN A 223 14.25 -1.02 -31.04
CA GLN A 223 13.38 -0.33 -30.07
C GLN A 223 12.10 -1.11 -29.73
N ASN A 224 11.53 -1.88 -30.66
CA ASN A 224 10.34 -2.68 -30.41
C ASN A 224 10.59 -3.85 -29.45
N TYR A 225 11.78 -4.44 -29.51
CA TYR A 225 12.19 -5.49 -28.57
C TYR A 225 12.51 -4.90 -27.21
N LEU A 226 13.27 -3.79 -27.20
CA LEU A 226 13.58 -3.06 -25.96
C LEU A 226 12.32 -2.62 -25.23
N HIS A 227 11.30 -2.14 -25.94
CA HIS A 227 10.02 -1.77 -25.35
C HIS A 227 9.32 -2.96 -24.70
N ALA A 228 9.30 -4.13 -25.37
CA ALA A 228 8.70 -5.33 -24.79
C ALA A 228 9.46 -5.80 -23.55
N ILE A 229 10.79 -5.84 -23.61
CA ILE A 229 11.65 -6.26 -22.48
C ILE A 229 11.48 -5.32 -21.30
N LEU A 230 11.59 -4.00 -21.51
CA LEU A 230 11.41 -3.01 -20.46
C LEU A 230 10.01 -3.11 -19.81
N GLY A 231 8.96 -3.26 -20.62
CA GLY A 231 7.60 -3.44 -20.12
C GLY A 231 7.42 -4.69 -19.25
N LEU A 232 8.00 -5.82 -19.66
CA LEU A 232 7.98 -7.06 -18.87
C LEU A 232 8.80 -6.92 -17.58
N THR A 233 9.94 -6.25 -17.62
CA THR A 233 10.75 -5.94 -16.43
C THR A 233 9.97 -5.08 -15.44
N ILE A 234 9.24 -4.06 -15.91
CA ILE A 234 8.39 -3.22 -15.05
C ILE A 234 7.30 -4.06 -14.37
N ILE A 235 6.66 -4.98 -15.10
CA ILE A 235 5.67 -5.90 -14.52
C ILE A 235 6.33 -6.82 -13.47
N GLY A 236 7.53 -7.36 -13.75
CA GLY A 236 8.24 -8.19 -12.77
C GLY A 236 8.61 -7.42 -11.49
N LEU A 237 9.17 -6.22 -11.65
CA LEU A 237 9.49 -5.32 -10.53
C LEU A 237 8.24 -4.91 -9.75
N SER A 238 7.11 -4.71 -10.42
CA SER A 238 5.86 -4.38 -9.74
C SER A 238 5.32 -5.52 -8.90
N MET A 239 5.42 -6.77 -9.37
CA MET A 239 5.05 -7.95 -8.58
C MET A 239 5.93 -8.08 -7.34
N TYR A 240 7.24 -7.85 -7.47
CA TYR A 240 8.17 -7.80 -6.34
C TYR A 240 7.79 -6.70 -5.35
N GLN A 241 7.49 -5.49 -5.83
CA GLN A 241 7.11 -4.36 -4.97
C GLN A 241 5.79 -4.62 -4.23
N ILE A 242 4.82 -5.26 -4.89
CA ILE A 242 3.57 -5.67 -4.24
C ILE A 242 3.86 -6.71 -3.16
N ARG A 243 4.75 -7.67 -3.42
CA ARG A 243 5.12 -8.72 -2.45
C ARG A 243 5.73 -8.13 -1.19
N THR A 244 6.69 -7.22 -1.32
CA THR A 244 7.31 -6.56 -0.17
C THR A 244 6.32 -5.61 0.51
N GLY A 245 5.49 -4.91 -0.27
CA GLY A 245 4.44 -4.02 0.23
C GLY A 245 3.47 -4.69 1.21
N TYR A 246 2.81 -5.79 0.83
CA TYR A 246 1.85 -6.42 1.74
C TYR A 246 2.48 -7.26 2.86
N SER A 247 3.74 -7.67 2.73
CA SER A 247 4.37 -8.58 3.69
C SER A 247 5.28 -7.92 4.71
N GLN A 248 5.90 -6.80 4.34
CA GLN A 248 6.84 -6.06 5.17
C GLN A 248 6.26 -4.70 5.54
N GLU A 249 5.74 -3.95 4.56
CA GLU A 249 5.29 -2.57 4.82
C GLU A 249 3.91 -2.52 5.46
N TRP A 250 2.99 -3.41 5.06
CA TRP A 250 1.62 -3.39 5.56
C TRP A 250 1.52 -3.41 7.10
N PRO A 251 2.18 -4.30 7.84
CA PRO A 251 2.09 -4.28 9.30
C PRO A 251 2.70 -3.01 9.91
N ASN A 252 3.76 -2.49 9.31
CA ASN A 252 4.46 -1.30 9.79
C ASN A 252 3.63 -0.02 9.59
N PHE A 253 2.96 0.11 8.45
CA PHE A 253 2.16 1.30 8.11
C PHE A 253 0.75 1.23 8.66
N THR A 254 0.15 0.05 8.81
CA THR A 254 -1.23 -0.04 9.32
C THR A 254 -1.28 -0.27 10.82
N GLY A 255 -0.22 -0.81 11.42
CA GLY A 255 -0.25 -1.35 12.79
C GLY A 255 -1.17 -2.57 12.93
N LEU A 256 -1.70 -3.08 11.81
CA LEU A 256 -2.50 -4.29 11.77
C LEU A 256 -1.56 -5.49 11.65
N GLY A 257 -2.06 -6.67 12.03
CA GLY A 257 -1.35 -7.92 11.81
C GLY A 257 -1.05 -8.19 10.32
N LYS A 258 -0.42 -9.33 10.06
CA LYS A 258 -0.14 -9.78 8.69
C LYS A 258 -1.45 -9.91 7.90
N VAL A 259 -1.38 -9.58 6.60
CA VAL A 259 -2.50 -9.85 5.69
C VAL A 259 -2.84 -11.35 5.67
N PRO A 260 -4.10 -11.73 5.40
CA PRO A 260 -4.50 -13.13 5.32
C PRO A 260 -3.63 -13.93 4.34
N SER A 261 -3.33 -15.19 4.68
CA SER A 261 -2.49 -16.07 3.85
C SER A 261 -2.98 -16.21 2.40
N GLY A 262 -4.28 -16.08 2.17
CA GLY A 262 -4.90 -16.07 0.85
C GLY A 262 -4.35 -15.00 -0.10
N VAL A 263 -3.91 -13.85 0.42
CA VAL A 263 -3.28 -12.78 -0.39
C VAL A 263 -1.97 -13.26 -1.00
N ASN A 264 -1.15 -13.98 -0.23
CA ASN A 264 0.11 -14.54 -0.73
C ASN A 264 -0.14 -15.67 -1.74
N ILE A 265 -1.15 -16.52 -1.51
CA ILE A 265 -1.55 -17.57 -2.46
C ILE A 265 -1.97 -16.95 -3.78
N LEU A 266 -2.85 -15.95 -3.77
CA LEU A 266 -3.30 -15.26 -4.97
C LEU A 266 -2.12 -14.62 -5.71
N TRP A 267 -1.21 -13.96 -5.00
CA TRP A 267 0.00 -13.38 -5.58
C TRP A 267 0.87 -14.44 -6.28
N MET A 268 1.11 -15.59 -5.64
CA MET A 268 1.91 -16.68 -6.24
C MET A 268 1.26 -17.23 -7.51
N VAL A 269 -0.06 -17.48 -7.47
CA VAL A 269 -0.82 -17.91 -8.65
C VAL A 269 -0.64 -16.91 -9.78
N TRP A 270 -0.78 -15.62 -9.49
CA TRP A 270 -0.69 -14.56 -10.49
C TRP A 270 0.72 -14.42 -11.09
N VAL A 271 1.76 -14.56 -10.27
CA VAL A 271 3.18 -14.55 -10.70
C VAL A 271 3.50 -15.72 -11.62
N VAL A 272 2.78 -16.84 -11.53
CA VAL A 272 2.95 -17.99 -12.45
C VAL A 272 2.07 -17.85 -13.69
N VAL A 273 0.80 -17.52 -13.51
CA VAL A 273 -0.19 -17.47 -14.61
C VAL A 273 0.18 -16.42 -15.65
N LEU A 274 0.60 -15.21 -15.22
CA LEU A 274 0.88 -14.13 -16.16
C LEU A 274 2.05 -14.44 -17.13
N PRO A 275 3.23 -14.91 -16.67
CA PRO A 275 4.31 -15.32 -17.56
C PRO A 275 3.91 -16.49 -18.46
N VAL A 276 3.15 -17.47 -17.95
CA VAL A 276 2.68 -18.61 -18.76
C VAL A 276 1.76 -18.12 -19.88
N LEU A 277 0.77 -17.29 -19.58
CA LEU A 277 -0.12 -16.71 -20.59
C LEU A 277 0.65 -15.86 -21.60
N TYR A 278 1.67 -15.13 -21.16
CA TYR A 278 2.50 -14.35 -22.07
C TYR A 278 3.33 -15.26 -22.99
N ALA A 279 3.92 -16.33 -22.43
CA ALA A 279 4.70 -17.32 -23.16
C ALA A 279 3.87 -18.07 -24.20
N ILE A 280 2.63 -18.46 -23.87
CA ILE A 280 1.67 -19.02 -24.83
C ILE A 280 1.46 -18.04 -25.99
N GLY A 281 1.30 -16.75 -25.69
CA GLY A 281 1.17 -15.71 -26.70
C GLY A 281 2.37 -15.58 -27.64
N LEU A 282 3.57 -16.00 -27.22
CA LEU A 282 4.77 -16.01 -28.09
C LEU A 282 4.68 -17.05 -29.20
N ALA A 283 3.86 -18.09 -29.06
CA ALA A 283 3.63 -19.09 -30.12
C ALA A 283 3.08 -18.46 -31.42
N PHE A 284 2.49 -17.26 -31.34
CA PHE A 284 1.97 -16.53 -32.50
C PHE A 284 3.00 -15.64 -33.21
N LEU A 285 4.24 -15.50 -32.66
CA LEU A 285 5.29 -14.68 -33.26
C LEU A 285 5.63 -15.02 -34.72
N PRO A 286 5.73 -16.31 -35.13
CA PRO A 286 6.04 -16.63 -36.52
C PRO A 286 5.00 -16.06 -37.50
N LYS A 287 3.72 -16.13 -37.14
CA LYS A 287 2.63 -15.54 -37.92
C LYS A 287 2.74 -14.02 -37.97
N GLN A 288 2.95 -13.40 -36.82
CA GLN A 288 3.10 -11.94 -36.73
C GLN A 288 4.29 -11.43 -37.55
N TYR A 289 5.45 -12.09 -37.50
CA TYR A 289 6.62 -11.68 -38.27
C TYR A 289 6.41 -11.84 -39.78
N ARG A 290 5.69 -12.88 -40.22
CA ARG A 290 5.29 -13.00 -41.63
C ARG A 290 4.41 -11.83 -42.06
N GLN A 291 3.43 -11.43 -41.25
CA GLN A 291 2.56 -10.28 -41.53
C GLN A 291 3.36 -8.96 -41.58
N GLU A 292 4.25 -8.72 -40.62
CA GLU A 292 5.13 -7.54 -40.59
C GLU A 292 6.08 -7.50 -41.79
N ASN A 293 6.58 -8.66 -42.24
CA ASN A 293 7.42 -8.75 -43.44
C ASN A 293 6.62 -8.47 -44.73
N ALA A 294 5.40 -8.98 -44.84
CA ALA A 294 4.54 -8.70 -45.98
C ALA A 294 4.18 -7.21 -46.06
N ALA A 295 3.82 -6.59 -44.93
CA ALA A 295 3.48 -5.17 -44.85
C ALA A 295 4.67 -4.21 -45.11
N ARG A 296 5.91 -4.72 -45.16
CA ARG A 296 7.09 -3.94 -45.56
C ARG A 296 7.40 -4.01 -47.05
N LYS A 297 6.89 -5.05 -47.74
CA LYS A 297 7.17 -5.32 -49.15
C LYS A 297 6.09 -4.78 -50.09
N GLY A 298 4.88 -4.57 -49.58
CA GLY A 298 3.78 -3.87 -50.27
C GLY A 298 3.70 -2.44 -49.79
#